data_AF-G5SF59-F1
#
_entry.id   AF-G5SF59-F1
#
_cell.length_a   1.000
_cell.length_b   1.000
_cell.length_c   1.000
_cell.angle_alpha   90.00
_cell.angle_beta   90.00
_cell.angle_gamma   90.00
#
_symmetry.space_group_name_H-M   'P 1'
#
loop_
_entity.id
_entity.type
_entity.pdbx_description
1 polymer ?
#
loop_
_entity_poly.entity_id
_entity_poly.type
_entity_poly.pdbx_seq_one_letter_code
_entity_poly.pdbx_strand_id
1 'polypeptide(L)'
;MALAGLNLALRRYGEPGWSFKHVVGAEINASRRTLFHVPRDAITPCAVEPGKRRLRQAFSAFSECVPEISPQECRMCGACWRSCPENVIQFDDNTLTIAAARCTGCGGCAAVCPHQALRLRFDVEPASTRHSAAHTLTCDICKRTFHALTPEHTHCVLCQSPEFAVRL
;
A
#
# COMPACT_ATOMS: atom_id res chain seq x y z
N MET A 1 -12.53 35.69 -20.91
CA MET A 1 -11.77 36.17 -22.08
C MET A 1 -10.45 35.43 -22.34
N ALA A 2 -9.81 34.79 -21.34
CA ALA A 2 -8.52 34.10 -21.54
C ALA A 2 -8.58 32.88 -22.49
N LEU A 3 -9.61 32.03 -22.41
CA LEU A 3 -9.72 30.83 -23.26
C LEU A 3 -9.86 31.15 -24.75
N ALA A 4 -10.59 32.22 -25.08
CA ALA A 4 -10.77 32.65 -26.47
C ALA A 4 -9.46 33.13 -27.10
N GLY A 5 -8.66 33.90 -26.34
CA GLY A 5 -7.32 34.31 -26.77
C GLY A 5 -6.37 33.13 -26.94
N LEU A 6 -6.38 32.18 -26.01
CA LEU A 6 -5.61 30.93 -26.09
C LEU A 6 -5.98 30.13 -27.35
N ASN A 7 -7.26 29.93 -27.61
CA ASN A 7 -7.72 29.16 -28.76
C ASN A 7 -7.41 29.86 -30.10
N LEU A 8 -7.35 31.19 -30.14
CA LEU A 8 -6.87 31.92 -31.32
C LEU A 8 -5.37 31.71 -31.55
N ALA A 9 -4.56 31.62 -30.49
CA ALA A 9 -3.14 31.31 -30.61
C ALA A 9 -2.92 29.86 -31.08
N LEU A 10 -3.60 28.88 -30.47
CA LEU A 10 -3.50 27.46 -30.82
C LEU A 10 -3.85 27.19 -32.29
N ARG A 11 -4.88 27.87 -32.81
CA ARG A 11 -5.23 27.80 -34.24
C ARG A 11 -4.11 28.22 -35.18
N ARG A 12 -3.26 29.18 -34.78
CA ARG A 12 -2.10 29.60 -35.58
C ARG A 12 -1.01 28.54 -35.64
N TYR A 13 -0.91 27.71 -34.60
CA TYR A 13 0.04 26.61 -34.52
C TYR A 13 -0.51 25.27 -35.07
N GLY A 14 -1.75 25.25 -35.57
CA GLY A 14 -2.38 24.01 -36.05
C GLY A 14 -2.81 23.05 -34.93
N GLU A 15 -2.82 23.51 -33.69
CA GLU A 15 -3.16 22.71 -32.52
C GLU A 15 -4.68 22.74 -32.25
N PRO A 16 -5.24 21.67 -31.65
CA PRO A 16 -6.67 21.62 -31.32
C PRO A 16 -7.02 22.66 -30.25
N GLY A 17 -8.18 23.29 -30.41
CA GLY A 17 -8.71 24.26 -29.45
C GLY A 17 -9.18 23.57 -28.17
N TRP A 18 -9.04 24.27 -27.05
CA TRP A 18 -9.45 23.79 -25.74
C TRP A 18 -10.86 24.30 -25.40
N SER A 19 -11.63 23.47 -24.70
CA SER A 19 -12.96 23.85 -24.20
C SER A 19 -13.09 23.48 -22.73
N PHE A 20 -13.89 24.25 -21.99
CA PHE A 20 -14.28 23.83 -20.65
C PHE A 20 -15.28 22.69 -20.78
N LYS A 21 -14.94 21.54 -20.19
CA LYS A 21 -15.92 20.48 -19.98
C LYS A 21 -16.75 20.85 -18.76
N HIS A 22 -17.99 21.28 -18.99
CA HIS A 22 -18.93 21.46 -17.89
C HIS A 22 -19.22 20.07 -17.29
N VAL A 23 -18.64 19.81 -16.12
CA VAL A 23 -18.94 18.59 -15.36
C VAL A 23 -20.25 18.86 -14.63
N VAL A 24 -21.37 18.40 -15.21
CA VAL A 24 -22.66 18.41 -14.51
C VAL A 24 -22.46 17.60 -13.23
N GLY A 25 -22.73 18.23 -12.08
CA GLY A 25 -22.62 17.55 -10.78
C GLY A 25 -23.45 16.28 -10.81
N ALA A 26 -22.81 15.14 -10.58
CA ALA A 26 -23.52 13.86 -10.53
C ALA A 26 -24.61 13.91 -9.47
N GLU A 27 -25.79 13.34 -9.75
CA GLU A 27 -26.86 13.24 -8.77
C GLU A 27 -26.33 12.64 -7.46
N ILE A 28 -26.57 13.35 -6.35
CA ILE A 28 -26.06 12.93 -5.05
C ILE A 28 -26.85 11.70 -4.62
N ASN A 29 -26.17 10.57 -4.47
CA ASN A 29 -26.77 9.37 -3.93
C ASN A 29 -27.19 9.61 -2.46
N ALA A 30 -28.49 9.82 -2.26
CA ALA A 30 -29.10 10.11 -0.96
C ALA A 30 -29.64 8.86 -0.24
N SER A 31 -29.58 7.67 -0.85
CA SER A 31 -30.29 6.48 -0.32
C SER A 31 -29.72 5.94 0.99
N ARG A 32 -28.44 6.20 1.30
CA ARG A 32 -27.87 5.91 2.63
C ARG A 32 -28.10 7.03 3.66
N ARG A 33 -28.51 8.23 3.23
CA ARG A 33 -28.67 9.42 4.09
C ARG A 33 -30.06 9.48 4.75
N THR A 34 -31.05 8.80 4.16
CA THR A 34 -32.37 8.58 4.76
C THR A 34 -32.30 7.79 6.07
N LEU A 35 -31.34 6.87 6.22
CA LEU A 35 -31.12 6.12 7.47
C LEU A 35 -30.72 7.01 8.65
N PHE A 36 -30.09 8.16 8.38
CA PHE A 36 -29.67 9.13 9.39
C PHE A 36 -30.67 10.29 9.53
N HIS A 37 -31.87 10.18 8.95
CA HIS A 37 -32.90 11.22 8.94
C HIS A 37 -32.40 12.61 8.47
N VAL A 38 -31.38 12.64 7.61
CA VAL A 38 -30.85 13.88 7.06
C VAL A 38 -31.84 14.40 6.00
N PRO A 39 -32.38 15.63 6.15
CA PRO A 39 -33.28 16.24 5.17
C PRO A 39 -32.60 16.36 3.81
N ARG A 40 -33.32 16.14 2.70
CA ARG A 40 -32.72 16.19 1.34
C ARG A 40 -32.22 17.58 0.96
N ASP A 41 -32.91 18.60 1.43
CA ASP A 41 -32.58 20.02 1.30
C ASP A 41 -31.33 20.43 2.10
N ALA A 42 -30.97 19.67 3.14
CA ALA A 42 -29.73 19.86 3.90
C ALA A 42 -28.51 19.16 3.25
N ILE A 43 -28.68 18.49 2.11
CA ILE A 43 -27.60 17.77 1.41
C ILE A 43 -26.83 18.75 0.51
N THR A 44 -25.70 19.24 1.01
CA THR A 44 -24.75 20.01 0.20
C THR A 44 -23.70 19.09 -0.42
N PRO A 45 -23.37 19.21 -1.72
CA PRO A 45 -22.18 18.56 -2.26
C PRO A 45 -20.93 19.17 -1.65
N CYS A 46 -20.05 18.34 -1.12
CA CYS A 46 -18.71 18.75 -0.72
C CYS A 46 -17.69 17.95 -1.52
N ALA A 47 -16.60 18.62 -1.90
CA ALA A 47 -15.41 17.93 -2.35
C ALA A 47 -14.68 17.42 -1.10
N VAL A 48 -14.34 16.14 -1.10
CA VAL A 48 -13.42 15.55 -0.12
C VAL A 48 -12.18 15.10 -0.86
N GLU A 49 -11.02 15.25 -0.22
CA GLU A 49 -9.80 14.68 -0.76
C GLU A 49 -9.98 13.16 -0.90
N PRO A 50 -9.74 12.58 -2.09
CA PRO A 50 -9.82 11.15 -2.28
C PRO A 50 -8.94 10.43 -1.25
N GLY A 51 -9.49 9.43 -0.55
CA GLY A 51 -8.70 8.64 0.38
C GLY A 51 -7.48 8.01 -0.31
N LYS A 52 -6.40 7.80 0.46
CA LYS A 52 -5.11 7.29 -0.07
C LYS A 52 -5.24 6.03 -0.95
N ARG A 53 -6.18 5.12 -0.64
CA ARG A 53 -6.48 3.93 -1.46
C ARG A 53 -6.91 4.30 -2.89
N ARG A 54 -7.83 5.25 -3.00
CA ARG A 54 -8.33 5.74 -4.30
C ARG A 54 -7.23 6.48 -5.06
N LEU A 55 -6.39 7.23 -4.36
CA LEU A 55 -5.21 7.86 -4.97
C LEU A 55 -4.23 6.80 -5.51
N ARG A 56 -3.93 5.74 -4.76
CA ARG A 56 -3.02 4.68 -5.25
C ARG A 56 -3.57 3.90 -6.45
N GLN A 57 -4.89 3.73 -6.53
CA GLN A 57 -5.52 3.14 -7.72
C GLN A 57 -5.43 4.05 -8.95
N ALA A 58 -5.58 5.36 -8.77
CA ALA A 58 -5.50 6.33 -9.86
C ALA A 58 -4.05 6.59 -10.32
N PHE A 59 -3.09 6.54 -9.40
CA PHE A 59 -1.69 6.88 -9.63
C PHE A 59 -0.76 5.71 -9.29
N SER A 60 -0.99 4.56 -9.92
CA SER A 60 -0.19 3.36 -9.69
C SER A 60 1.28 3.47 -10.14
N ALA A 61 1.62 4.48 -10.94
CA ALA A 61 2.97 4.74 -11.42
C ALA A 61 3.89 5.37 -10.36
N PHE A 62 3.34 5.87 -9.26
CA PHE A 62 4.11 6.55 -8.21
C PHE A 62 3.76 5.98 -6.84
N SER A 63 4.76 5.95 -5.96
CA SER A 63 4.56 5.67 -4.55
C SER A 63 5.15 6.78 -3.70
N GLU A 64 4.42 7.16 -2.66
CA GLU A 64 4.87 8.11 -1.62
C GLU A 64 5.36 7.38 -0.38
N CYS A 65 5.27 6.05 -0.36
CA CYS A 65 5.64 5.25 0.79
C CYS A 65 6.18 3.88 0.36
N VAL A 66 7.43 3.63 0.71
CA VAL A 66 8.12 2.38 0.40
C VAL A 66 8.40 1.64 1.71
N PRO A 67 7.79 0.46 1.93
CA PRO A 67 8.15 -0.38 3.06
C PRO A 67 9.50 -1.06 2.81
N GLU A 68 10.36 -1.01 3.82
CA GLU A 68 11.68 -1.64 3.85
C GLU A 68 11.71 -2.73 4.89
N ILE A 69 12.31 -3.86 4.54
CA ILE A 69 12.46 -5.01 5.42
C ILE A 69 13.95 -5.23 5.65
N SER A 70 14.36 -5.27 6.92
CA SER A 70 15.72 -5.63 7.33
C SER A 70 15.88 -7.15 7.24
N PRO A 71 16.76 -7.69 6.36
CA PRO A 71 16.90 -9.13 6.18
C PRO A 71 17.39 -9.86 7.44
N GLN A 72 18.24 -9.21 8.25
CA GLN A 72 18.82 -9.81 9.46
C GLN A 72 17.84 -9.88 10.64
N GLU A 73 16.91 -8.93 10.72
CA GLU A 73 15.89 -8.88 11.78
C GLU A 73 14.64 -9.68 11.38
N CYS A 74 14.39 -9.83 10.08
CA CYS A 74 13.19 -10.50 9.57
C CYS A 74 13.25 -12.00 9.81
N ARG A 75 12.24 -12.52 10.52
CA ARG A 75 12.08 -13.95 10.80
C ARG A 75 11.08 -14.67 9.91
N MET A 76 10.62 -14.04 8.83
CA MET A 76 9.64 -14.62 7.88
C MET A 76 8.41 -15.24 8.57
N CYS A 77 7.93 -14.63 9.66
CA CYS A 77 6.79 -15.15 10.45
C CYS A 77 5.42 -14.92 9.78
N GLY A 78 5.36 -14.02 8.80
CA GLY A 78 4.18 -13.74 7.98
C GLY A 78 3.12 -12.84 8.59
N ALA A 79 3.37 -12.24 9.76
CA ALA A 79 2.45 -11.28 10.37
C ALA A 79 2.18 -10.08 9.46
N CYS A 80 3.23 -9.53 8.84
CA CYS A 80 3.15 -8.32 8.01
C CYS A 80 2.27 -8.51 6.77
N TRP A 81 2.50 -9.53 5.94
CA TRP A 81 1.73 -9.75 4.71
C TRP A 81 0.28 -10.16 4.97
N ARG A 82 0.01 -10.90 6.06
CA ARG A 82 -1.38 -11.24 6.46
C ARG A 82 -2.17 -10.03 6.97
N SER A 83 -1.49 -9.06 7.58
CA SER A 83 -2.13 -7.86 8.14
C SER A 83 -2.39 -6.75 7.11
N CYS A 84 -1.71 -6.79 5.96
CA CYS A 84 -1.73 -5.68 5.01
C CYS A 84 -3.05 -5.66 4.22
N PRO A 85 -3.92 -4.65 4.40
CA PRO A 85 -5.20 -4.59 3.70
C PRO A 85 -5.04 -4.35 2.18
N GLU A 86 -3.88 -3.82 1.79
CA GLU A 86 -3.54 -3.53 0.40
C GLU A 86 -2.70 -4.63 -0.24
N ASN A 87 -2.41 -5.75 0.43
CA ASN A 87 -1.56 -6.84 -0.08
C ASN A 87 -0.25 -6.33 -0.73
N VAL A 88 0.40 -5.35 -0.09
CA VAL A 88 1.65 -4.73 -0.59
C VAL A 88 2.82 -5.70 -0.46
N ILE A 89 2.81 -6.52 0.60
CA ILE A 89 3.81 -7.54 0.87
C ILE A 89 3.13 -8.88 0.58
N GLN A 90 3.75 -9.71 -0.24
CA GLN A 90 3.26 -11.04 -0.61
C GLN A 90 4.42 -12.04 -0.54
N PHE A 91 4.10 -13.30 -0.25
CA PHE A 91 5.08 -14.38 -0.22
C PHE A 91 4.52 -15.56 -1.01
N ASP A 92 5.17 -15.87 -2.14
CA ASP A 92 4.83 -16.91 -3.09
C ASP A 92 6.12 -17.53 -3.65
N ASP A 93 6.13 -18.84 -3.91
CA ASP A 93 7.27 -19.56 -4.51
C ASP A 93 8.64 -19.21 -3.90
N ASN A 94 8.73 -19.22 -2.56
CA ASN A 94 9.91 -18.82 -1.78
C ASN A 94 10.45 -17.41 -2.10
N THR A 95 9.60 -16.53 -2.63
CA THR A 95 9.94 -15.16 -3.00
C THR A 95 9.05 -14.20 -2.23
N LEU A 96 9.68 -13.28 -1.50
CA LEU A 96 9.00 -12.17 -0.85
C LEU A 96 8.91 -11.01 -1.83
N THR A 97 7.70 -10.64 -2.22
CA THR A 97 7.43 -9.55 -3.16
C THR A 97 6.85 -8.34 -2.41
N ILE A 98 7.41 -7.15 -2.67
CA ILE A 98 6.96 -5.88 -2.11
C ILE A 98 6.58 -4.94 -3.26
N ALA A 99 5.29 -4.73 -3.47
CA ALA A 99 4.73 -3.86 -4.50
C ALA A 99 4.37 -2.48 -3.94
N ALA A 100 5.33 -1.55 -3.92
CA ALA A 100 5.18 -0.24 -3.27
C ALA A 100 4.08 0.64 -3.88
N ALA A 101 3.69 0.38 -5.14
CA ALA A 101 2.64 1.09 -5.87
C ALA A 101 1.32 1.24 -5.09
N ARG A 102 0.96 0.20 -4.33
CA ARG A 102 -0.32 0.11 -3.62
C ARG A 102 -0.22 0.55 -2.16
N CYS A 103 0.98 0.90 -1.70
CA CYS A 103 1.21 1.27 -0.31
C CYS A 103 0.50 2.58 0.04
N THR A 104 -0.33 2.55 1.07
CA THR A 104 -1.01 3.74 1.61
C THR A 104 -0.23 4.39 2.76
N GLY A 105 0.86 3.76 3.20
CA GLY A 105 1.64 4.22 4.36
C GLY A 105 0.88 4.12 5.69
N CYS A 106 0.00 3.13 5.84
CA CYS A 106 -0.84 2.98 7.04
C CYS A 106 -0.10 2.52 8.30
N GLY A 107 1.15 2.04 8.20
CA GLY A 107 1.95 1.61 9.35
C GLY A 107 1.63 0.24 9.94
N GLY A 108 0.56 -0.43 9.50
CA GLY A 108 0.11 -1.70 10.11
C GLY A 108 1.15 -2.82 10.07
N CYS A 109 1.92 -2.92 9.00
CA CYS A 109 2.96 -3.94 8.84
C CYS A 109 4.15 -3.75 9.81
N ALA A 110 4.51 -2.49 10.11
CA ALA A 110 5.54 -2.18 11.10
C ALA A 110 5.03 -2.44 12.52
N ALA A 111 3.78 -2.05 12.82
CA ALA A 111 3.17 -2.23 14.13
C ALA A 111 2.99 -3.71 14.53
N VAL A 112 2.66 -4.58 13.57
CA VAL A 112 2.45 -6.02 13.84
C VAL A 112 3.76 -6.82 13.90
N CYS A 113 4.90 -6.24 13.51
CA CYS A 113 6.17 -6.96 13.45
C CYS A 113 6.77 -7.10 14.86
N PRO A 114 6.83 -8.32 15.44
CA PRO A 114 7.39 -8.49 16.79
C PRO A 114 8.90 -8.21 16.85
N HIS A 115 9.60 -8.39 15.72
CA HIS A 115 11.05 -8.19 15.61
C HIS A 115 11.44 -6.81 15.09
N GLN A 116 10.47 -5.90 14.90
CA GLN A 116 10.71 -4.54 14.41
C GLN A 116 11.49 -4.44 13.08
N ALA A 117 11.46 -5.51 12.28
CA ALA A 117 12.23 -5.64 11.04
C ALA A 117 11.69 -4.77 9.88
N LEU A 118 10.58 -4.05 10.08
CA LEU A 118 9.91 -3.27 9.04
C LEU A 118 9.98 -1.78 9.33
N ARG A 119 10.41 -0.99 8.33
CA ARG A 119 10.42 0.47 8.36
C ARG A 119 9.65 1.03 7.17
N LEU A 120 9.00 2.17 7.35
CA LEU A 120 8.33 2.88 6.27
C LEU A 120 9.15 4.11 5.90
N ARG A 121 9.55 4.19 4.63
CA ARG A 121 10.21 5.36 4.07
C ARG A 121 9.19 6.17 3.27
N PHE A 122 9.15 7.48 3.48
CA PHE A 122 8.18 8.37 2.85
C PHE A 122 8.90 9.27 1.83
N ASP A 123 9.10 8.75 0.63
CA ASP A 123 9.69 9.46 -0.49
C ASP A 123 8.80 9.31 -1.72
N VAL A 124 8.72 10.36 -2.53
CA VAL A 124 7.98 10.31 -3.80
C VAL A 124 8.90 9.71 -4.86
N GLU A 125 8.67 8.43 -5.17
CA GLU A 125 9.46 7.68 -6.13
C GLU A 125 8.56 6.99 -7.16
N PRO A 126 9.09 6.65 -8.35
CA PRO A 126 8.41 5.74 -9.26
C PRO A 126 8.04 4.45 -8.54
N ALA A 127 6.84 3.96 -8.79
CA ALA A 127 6.38 2.72 -8.20
C ALA A 127 7.33 1.57 -8.58
N SER A 128 7.94 0.95 -7.56
CA SER A 128 8.85 -0.17 -7.72
C SER A 128 8.28 -1.42 -7.06
N THR A 129 8.62 -2.57 -7.65
CA THR A 129 8.39 -3.88 -7.06
C THR A 129 9.75 -4.48 -6.70
N ARG A 130 9.92 -4.84 -5.43
CA ARG A 130 11.15 -5.49 -4.94
C ARG A 130 10.84 -6.96 -4.68
N HIS A 131 11.78 -7.82 -5.07
CA HIS A 131 11.72 -9.26 -4.79
C HIS A 131 12.90 -9.63 -3.91
N SER A 132 12.67 -10.49 -2.92
CA SER A 132 13.69 -11.02 -2.03
C SER A 132 13.52 -12.53 -1.92
N ALA A 133 14.55 -13.27 -2.32
CA ALA A 133 14.53 -14.72 -2.22
C ALA A 133 14.58 -15.14 -0.75
N ALA A 134 13.71 -16.07 -0.37
CA ALA A 134 13.75 -16.70 0.93
C ALA A 134 14.49 -18.04 0.81
N HIS A 135 15.38 -18.27 1.76
CA HIS A 135 16.10 -19.52 1.91
C HIS A 135 15.29 -20.47 2.79
N THR A 136 15.17 -21.73 2.34
CA THR A 136 14.61 -22.81 3.17
C THR A 136 15.73 -23.42 4.00
N LEU A 137 15.66 -23.25 5.32
CA LEU A 137 16.65 -23.70 6.28
C LEU A 137 16.03 -24.72 7.24
N THR A 138 16.85 -25.50 7.93
CA THR A 138 16.40 -26.46 8.94
C THR A 138 16.85 -26.00 10.32
N CYS A 139 15.95 -25.98 11.29
CA CYS A 139 16.25 -25.50 12.64
C CYS A 139 17.09 -26.51 13.43
N ASP A 140 18.16 -26.05 14.08
CA ASP A 140 19.04 -26.95 14.85
C ASP A 140 18.38 -27.57 16.08
N ILE A 141 17.37 -26.92 16.66
CA ILE A 141 16.69 -27.35 17.89
C ILE A 141 15.54 -28.31 17.58
N CYS A 142 14.53 -27.86 16.83
CA CYS A 142 13.32 -28.66 16.56
C CYS A 142 13.38 -29.47 15.27
N LYS A 143 14.45 -29.32 14.48
CA LYS A 143 14.65 -30.00 13.18
C LYS A 143 13.57 -29.73 12.13
N ARG A 144 12.70 -28.74 12.33
CA ARG A 144 11.70 -28.30 11.35
C ARG A 144 12.31 -27.38 10.30
N THR A 145 11.78 -27.43 9.09
CA THR A 145 12.11 -26.48 8.03
C THR A 145 11.44 -25.14 8.28
N PHE A 146 12.13 -24.06 7.95
CA PHE A 146 11.63 -22.69 8.05
C PHE A 146 12.25 -21.80 6.96
N HIS A 147 11.64 -20.65 6.73
CA HIS A 147 12.14 -19.67 5.77
C HIS A 147 12.89 -18.54 6.47
N ALA A 148 13.92 -18.00 5.81
CA ALA A 148 14.63 -16.81 6.24
C ALA A 148 15.11 -15.99 5.04
N LEU A 149 15.30 -14.67 5.22
CA LEU A 149 15.83 -13.80 4.15
C LEU A 149 17.35 -13.87 4.02
N THR A 150 18.05 -14.39 5.03
CA THR A 150 19.49 -14.64 4.99
C THR A 150 19.78 -16.10 5.35
N PRO A 151 20.87 -16.69 4.83
CA PRO A 151 21.27 -18.05 5.15
C PRO A 151 21.89 -18.19 6.55
N GLU A 152 22.12 -17.09 7.26
CA GLU A 152 22.81 -17.04 8.56
C GLU A 152 21.92 -17.51 9.73
N HIS A 153 20.63 -17.68 9.51
CA HIS A 153 19.69 -18.09 10.55
C HIS A 153 19.75 -19.59 10.84
N THR A 154 20.05 -19.96 12.08
CA THR A 154 20.14 -21.36 12.53
C THR A 154 18.86 -21.88 13.22
N HIS A 155 18.03 -20.98 13.74
CA HIS A 155 16.86 -21.31 14.54
C HIS A 155 15.56 -20.74 13.94
N CYS A 156 14.47 -21.51 14.04
CA CYS A 156 13.16 -21.05 13.61
C CYS A 156 12.54 -20.05 14.60
N VAL A 157 11.51 -19.33 14.16
CA VAL A 157 10.81 -18.30 14.95
C VAL A 157 10.32 -18.80 16.31
N LEU A 158 9.83 -20.04 16.35
CA LEU A 158 9.29 -20.67 17.55
C LEU A 158 10.38 -21.01 18.57
N CYS A 159 11.52 -21.54 18.12
CA CYS A 159 12.60 -21.92 19.02
C CYS A 159 13.41 -20.73 19.53
N GLN A 160 13.39 -19.60 18.80
CA GLN A 160 14.13 -18.41 19.20
C GLN A 160 13.33 -17.45 20.08
N SER A 161 11.99 -17.52 20.06
CA SER A 161 11.13 -16.57 20.78
C SER A 161 10.60 -17.26 22.06
N PRO A 162 11.28 -17.11 23.23
CA PRO A 162 10.88 -17.78 24.47
C PRO A 162 9.50 -17.33 24.98
N GLU A 163 9.02 -16.17 24.52
CA GLU A 163 7.70 -15.62 24.84
C GLU A 163 6.51 -16.42 24.28
N PHE A 164 6.73 -17.29 23.28
CA PHE A 164 5.71 -18.23 22.78
C PHE A 164 5.78 -19.62 23.42
N ALA A 165 6.72 -19.87 24.34
CA ALA A 165 6.92 -21.17 24.97
C ALA A 165 5.94 -21.50 26.11
N VAL A 166 5.04 -20.57 26.51
CA VAL A 166 4.16 -20.74 27.70
C VAL A 166 2.66 -20.73 27.34
N ARG A 167 2.25 -21.52 26.34
CA ARG A 167 0.82 -21.84 26.09
C ARG A 167 0.63 -23.29 25.62
N LEU A 168 1.16 -24.24 26.40
CA LEU A 168 0.72 -25.63 26.42
C LEU A 168 0.26 -25.96 27.83
#